data_AF-A0A445MV41-F1
#
_entry.id   AF-A0A445MV41-F1
#
_cell.length_a   1.000
_cell.length_b   1.000
_cell.length_c   1.000
_cell.angle_alpha   90.00
_cell.angle_beta   90.00
_cell.angle_gamma   90.00
#
_symmetry.space_group_name_H-M   'P 1'
#
loop_
_entity.id
_entity.type
_entity.pdbx_description
1 polymer ?
#
loop_
_entity_poly.entity_id
_entity_poly.type
_entity_poly.pdbx_seq_one_letter_code
_entity_poly.pdbx_strand_id
1 'polypeptide(L)'
;MNHEIIKLTKNMAVFSADTPISIGTESDLEIALPKDVTLDSFTIKGMITECRHVRNNETSSYLFKMNITELTEKNRLILDAYVDFLEREKILDKIRKDNQELQNALSKLGDKLMQLIAVSELLIREAQGKVVMH
;
A
#
# COMPACT_ATOMS: atom_id res chain seq x y z
N MET A 1 19.99 14.97 -0.04
CA MET A 1 19.98 13.53 -0.38
C MET A 1 18.54 13.07 -0.27
N ASN A 2 17.95 12.53 -1.34
CA ASN A 2 16.57 12.04 -1.27
C ASN A 2 16.59 10.64 -0.66
N HIS A 3 16.07 10.50 0.55
CA HIS A 3 15.83 9.21 1.17
C HIS A 3 14.39 8.78 0.85
N GLU A 4 14.22 7.61 0.23
CA GLU A 4 12.89 7.04 0.03
C GLU A 4 12.56 6.12 1.21
N ILE A 5 11.52 6.45 1.97
CA ILE A 5 11.10 5.67 3.13
C ILE A 5 10.25 4.49 2.66
N ILE A 6 10.75 3.28 2.89
CA ILE A 6 10.10 2.03 2.51
C ILE A 6 9.24 1.50 3.66
N LYS A 7 9.69 1.67 4.89
CA LYS A 7 8.95 1.28 6.09
C LYS A 7 9.27 2.20 7.24
N LEU A 8 8.25 2.59 7.99
CA LEU A 8 8.41 3.37 9.21
C LEU A 8 7.61 2.73 10.33
N THR A 9 8.20 2.71 11.52
CA THR A 9 7.60 2.26 12.77
C THR A 9 8.05 3.19 13.89
N LYS A 10 7.50 3.02 15.09
CA LYS A 10 7.84 3.84 16.26
C LYS A 10 9.32 3.76 16.68
N ASN A 11 9.99 2.66 16.35
CA ASN A 11 11.36 2.39 16.81
C ASN A 11 12.36 2.19 15.67
N MET A 12 11.91 2.16 14.42
CA MET A 12 12.75 1.80 13.29
C MET A 12 12.23 2.38 11.98
N ALA A 13 13.16 2.80 11.14
CA ALA A 13 12.90 3.18 9.75
C ALA A 13 13.71 2.28 8.81
N VAL A 14 13.13 1.95 7.67
CA VAL A 14 13.81 1.36 6.51
C VAL A 14 13.67 2.35 5.37
N PHE A 15 14.80 2.76 4.79
CA PHE A 15 14.83 3.69 3.68
C PHE A 15 15.92 3.34 2.69
N SER A 16 15.81 3.84 1.46
CA SER A 16 16.84 3.71 0.44
C SER A 16 17.57 5.04 0.23
N ALA A 17 18.85 4.95 -0.14
CA ALA A 17 19.65 6.08 -0.61
C ALA A 17 20.68 5.61 -1.66
N ASP A 18 21.16 6.54 -2.48
CA ASP A 18 22.16 6.23 -3.52
C ASP A 18 23.57 6.06 -2.94
N THR A 19 23.83 6.66 -1.79
CA THR A 19 25.15 6.65 -1.14
C THR A 19 25.17 5.72 0.07
N PRO A 20 26.22 4.89 0.22
CA PRO A 20 26.35 4.02 1.38
C PRO A 20 26.54 4.83 2.67
N ILE A 21 25.85 4.41 3.73
CA ILE A 21 26.04 4.89 5.10
C ILE A 21 26.57 3.73 5.94
N SER A 22 27.60 3.98 6.73
CA SER A 22 28.22 2.95 7.59
C SER A 22 27.28 2.50 8.71
N ILE A 23 27.33 1.21 9.02
CA ILE A 23 26.64 0.64 10.19
C ILE A 23 27.29 1.21 11.46
N GLY A 24 26.46 1.55 12.45
CA GLY A 24 26.86 2.21 13.69
C GLY A 24 26.87 3.74 13.62
N THR A 25 26.72 4.32 12.43
CA THR A 25 26.63 5.77 12.25
C THR A 25 25.26 6.29 12.69
N GLU A 26 25.27 7.38 13.45
CA GLU A 26 24.06 8.16 13.73
C GLU A 26 23.67 8.98 12.51
N SER A 27 22.41 8.95 12.14
CA SER A 27 21.88 9.59 10.94
C SER A 27 20.57 10.28 11.24
N ASP A 28 20.39 11.44 10.62
CA ASP A 28 19.16 12.20 10.63
C ASP A 28 18.35 11.85 9.38
N LEU A 29 17.13 11.34 9.58
CA LEU A 29 16.20 11.03 8.51
C LEU A 29 15.05 12.05 8.53
N GLU A 30 14.98 12.87 7.48
CA GLU A 30 13.85 13.76 7.24
C GLU A 30 12.68 12.99 6.63
N ILE A 31 11.50 13.21 7.19
CA ILE A 31 10.24 12.59 6.80
C ILE A 31 9.31 13.69 6.32
N ALA A 32 9.01 13.68 5.02
CA ALA A 32 7.99 14.55 4.45
C ALA A 32 6.59 14.10 4.90
N LEU A 33 5.76 15.06 5.31
CA LEU A 33 4.39 14.83 5.72
C LEU A 33 3.40 15.07 4.57
N PRO A 34 2.17 14.57 4.66
CA PRO A 34 1.13 14.84 3.67
C PRO A 34 0.83 16.33 3.57
N LYS A 35 0.47 16.79 2.36
CA LYS A 35 0.22 18.21 2.04
C LYS A 35 -0.86 18.89 2.89
N ASP A 36 -1.74 18.11 3.50
CA ASP A 36 -2.85 18.61 4.31
C ASP A 36 -2.47 18.81 5.80
N VAL A 37 -1.21 18.53 6.16
CA VAL A 37 -0.66 18.79 7.49
C VAL A 37 0.03 20.16 7.50
N THR A 38 -0.12 20.91 8.59
CA THR A 38 0.50 22.24 8.76
C THR A 38 2.03 22.23 8.82
N LEU A 39 2.64 21.06 8.96
CA LEU A 39 4.08 20.86 9.03
C LEU A 39 4.51 20.12 7.76
N ASP A 40 5.50 20.64 7.03
CA ASP A 40 5.94 20.06 5.76
C ASP A 40 6.76 18.77 5.98
N SER A 41 7.63 18.76 6.98
CA SER A 41 8.48 17.63 7.31
C SER A 41 8.87 17.61 8.79
N PHE A 42 9.36 16.47 9.26
CA PHE A 42 10.02 16.34 10.55
C PHE A 42 11.23 15.40 10.46
N THR A 43 12.21 15.60 11.33
CA THR A 43 13.42 14.79 11.36
C THR A 43 13.42 13.82 12.54
N ILE A 44 13.77 12.57 12.27
CA ILE A 44 14.05 11.56 13.29
C ILE A 44 15.54 11.24 13.29
N LYS A 45 16.09 11.03 14.49
CA LYS A 45 17.47 10.58 14.66
C LYS A 45 17.51 9.09 14.93
N GLY A 46 18.53 8.43 14.42
CA GLY A 46 18.70 7.02 14.68
C GLY A 46 20.07 6.49 14.29
N MET A 47 20.34 5.26 14.71
CA MET A 47 21.58 4.56 14.41
C MET A 47 21.35 3.55 13.30
N ILE A 48 22.21 3.57 12.27
CA ILE A 48 22.16 2.61 11.17
C ILE A 48 22.61 1.23 11.69
N THR A 49 21.72 0.25 11.62
CA THR A 49 21.99 -1.12 12.10
C THR A 49 22.20 -2.12 10.97
N GLU A 50 21.66 -1.85 9.79
CA GLU A 50 21.88 -2.69 8.60
C GLU A 50 22.05 -1.80 7.37
N CYS A 51 22.94 -2.21 6.46
CA CYS A 51 23.13 -1.62 5.13
C CYS A 51 23.24 -2.76 4.12
N ARG A 52 22.41 -2.74 3.08
CA ARG A 52 22.43 -3.73 2.00
C ARG A 52 22.44 -3.03 0.65
N HIS A 53 23.40 -3.37 -0.19
CA HIS A 53 23.40 -2.93 -1.58
C HIS A 53 22.38 -3.76 -2.38
N VAL A 54 21.44 -3.08 -3.02
CA VAL A 54 20.41 -3.68 -3.87
C VAL A 54 20.66 -3.22 -5.30
N ARG A 55 20.74 -4.19 -6.23
CA ARG A 55 20.89 -3.92 -7.65
C ARG A 55 19.74 -4.58 -8.40
N ASN A 56 19.01 -3.81 -9.19
CA ASN A 56 17.94 -4.33 -10.04
C ASN A 56 18.08 -3.75 -11.45
N ASN A 57 18.40 -4.63 -12.40
CA ASN A 57 18.40 -4.50 -13.87
C ASN A 57 18.89 -3.20 -14.56
N GLU A 58 19.30 -2.15 -13.83
CA GLU A 58 19.91 -0.89 -14.29
C GLU A 58 20.13 0.11 -13.14
N THR A 59 19.44 -0.03 -12.00
CA THR A 59 19.58 0.85 -10.82
C THR A 59 20.28 0.14 -9.66
N SER A 60 21.16 0.87 -8.97
CA SER A 60 21.78 0.46 -7.71
C SER A 60 21.38 1.43 -6.60
N SER A 61 20.89 0.90 -5.49
CA SER A 61 20.63 1.68 -4.28
C SER A 61 21.07 0.92 -3.04
N TYR A 62 21.21 1.63 -1.94
CA TYR A 62 21.49 1.04 -0.64
C TYR A 62 20.22 1.08 0.19
N LEU A 63 19.85 -0.06 0.74
CA LEU A 63 18.77 -0.22 1.68
C LEU A 63 19.33 -0.17 3.10
N PHE A 64 18.82 0.74 3.90
CA PHE A 64 19.22 0.93 5.28
C PHE A 64 18.12 0.55 6.23
N LYS A 65 18.52 -0.02 7.36
CA LYS A 65 17.67 -0.12 8.55
C LYS A 65 18.29 0.75 9.63
N MET A 66 17.50 1.65 10.16
CA MET A 66 17.87 2.57 11.22
C MET A 66 17.00 2.31 12.45
N ASN A 67 17.62 2.09 13.60
CA ASN A 67 16.91 2.10 14.87
C ASN A 67 16.82 3.53 15.37
N ILE A 68 15.61 3.99 15.64
CA ILE A 68 15.34 5.34 16.12
C ILE A 68 15.89 5.47 17.53
N THR A 69 16.69 6.49 17.76
CA THR A 69 17.32 6.79 19.06
C THR A 69 16.48 7.83 19.81
N GLU A 70 17.10 8.76 20.52
CA GLU A 70 16.40 9.74 21.31
C GLU A 70 15.61 10.71 20.43
N LEU A 71 14.30 10.78 20.70
CA LEU A 71 13.41 11.78 20.12
C LEU A 71 12.92 12.70 21.22
N THR A 72 12.74 13.98 20.88
CA THR A 72 11.98 14.90 21.72
C THR A 72 10.55 14.39 21.87
N GLU A 73 9.87 14.70 22.98
CA GLU A 73 8.47 14.29 23.18
C GLU A 73 7.57 14.73 22.03
N LYS A 74 7.80 15.95 21.51
CA LYS A 74 7.10 16.48 20.34
C LYS A 74 7.31 15.60 19.10
N ASN A 75 8.54 15.23 18.77
CA ASN A 75 8.82 14.41 17.59
C ASN A 75 8.32 12.97 17.76
N ARG A 76 8.32 12.44 18.99
CA ARG A 76 7.71 11.14 19.28
C ARG A 76 6.20 11.15 19.02
N LEU A 77 5.48 12.19 19.46
CA LEU A 77 4.05 12.34 19.20
C LEU A 77 3.74 12.46 17.69
N ILE A 78 4.56 13.23 16.96
CA ILE A 78 4.41 13.35 15.50
C ILE A 78 4.66 12.00 14.82
N LEU A 79 5.72 11.29 15.21
CA LEU A 79 6.03 9.96 14.68
C LEU A 79 4.91 8.96 14.96
N ASP A 80 4.39 8.92 16.19
CA ASP A 80 3.29 8.04 16.57
C ASP A 80 2.04 8.30 15.72
N ALA A 81 1.62 9.56 15.61
CA ALA A 81 0.47 9.94 14.80
C ALA A 81 0.68 9.61 13.31
N TYR A 82 1.90 9.80 12.81
CA TYR A 82 2.20 9.52 11.41
C TYR A 82 2.26 8.01 11.11
N VAL A 83 2.81 7.20 12.01
CA VAL A 83 2.78 5.73 11.88
C VAL A 83 1.34 5.22 11.88
N ASP A 84 0.50 5.71 12.80
CA ASP A 84 -0.92 5.35 12.85
C ASP A 84 -1.67 5.77 11.57
N PHE A 85 -1.33 6.94 11.00
CA PHE A 85 -1.85 7.39 9.72
C PHE A 85 -1.47 6.44 8.57
N LEU A 86 -0.20 6.05 8.46
CA LEU A 86 0.27 5.12 7.42
C LEU A 86 -0.41 3.75 7.52
N GLU A 87 -0.67 3.26 8.73
CA GLU A 87 -1.41 2.01 8.94
C GLU A 87 -2.86 2.12 8.46
N ARG A 88 -3.52 3.25 8.72
CA ARG A 88 -4.89 3.51 8.24
C ARG A 88 -4.97 3.61 6.73
N GLU A 89 -4.02 4.29 6.08
CA GLU A 89 -3.96 4.37 4.62
C GLU A 89 -3.83 2.98 4.00
N LYS A 90 -2.98 2.10 4.57
CA LYS A 90 -2.84 0.72 4.10
C LYS A 90 -4.15 -0.07 4.24
N ILE A 91 -4.90 0.14 5.32
CA ILE A 91 -6.20 -0.50 5.53
C ILE A 91 -7.20 0.03 4.48
N LEU A 92 -7.23 1.34 4.24
CA LEU A 92 -8.11 1.96 3.24
C LEU A 92 -7.83 1.43 1.83
N ASP A 93 -6.56 1.29 1.46
CA ASP A 93 -6.19 0.73 0.15
C ASP A 93 -6.61 -0.73 -0.01
N LYS A 94 -6.51 -1.53 1.07
CA LYS A 94 -7.04 -2.89 1.06
C LYS A 94 -8.56 -2.88 0.85
N ILE A 95 -9.30 -2.05 1.58
CA ILE A 95 -10.76 -1.93 1.44
C ILE A 95 -11.14 -1.49 0.02
N ARG A 96 -10.41 -0.53 -0.57
CA ARG A 96 -10.62 -0.10 -1.96
C ARG A 96 -10.46 -1.25 -2.94
N LYS A 97 -9.39 -2.04 -2.79
CA LYS A 97 -9.14 -3.22 -3.62
C LYS A 97 -10.26 -4.25 -3.47
N ASP A 98 -10.63 -4.59 -2.24
CA ASP A 98 -11.69 -5.56 -1.95
C ASP A 98 -13.04 -5.12 -2.55
N ASN A 99 -13.38 -3.82 -2.44
CA ASN A 99 -14.59 -3.27 -3.07
C ASN A 99 -14.57 -3.37 -4.60
N GLN A 100 -13.41 -3.14 -5.22
CA GLN A 100 -13.28 -3.29 -6.67
C GLN A 100 -13.45 -4.76 -7.10
N GLU A 101 -12.91 -5.71 -6.34
CA GLU A 101 -13.11 -7.14 -6.58
C GLU A 101 -14.59 -7.54 -6.42
N LEU A 102 -15.29 -7.01 -5.42
CA LEU A 102 -16.73 -7.23 -5.23
C LEU A 102 -17.55 -6.66 -6.38
N GLN A 103 -17.27 -5.45 -6.84
CA GLN A 103 -17.96 -4.85 -8.00
C GLN A 103 -17.77 -5.71 -9.25
N ASN A 104 -16.54 -6.18 -9.50
CA ASN A 104 -16.25 -7.07 -10.61
C ASN A 104 -17.00 -8.42 -10.50
N ALA A 105 -17.10 -8.98 -9.30
CA ALA A 105 -17.84 -10.21 -9.05
C ALA A 105 -19.35 -10.04 -9.29
N LEU A 106 -19.93 -8.92 -8.82
CA LEU A 106 -21.34 -8.59 -9.02
C LEU A 106 -21.66 -8.37 -10.50
N SER A 107 -20.79 -7.68 -11.25
CA SER A 107 -20.95 -7.52 -12.70
C SER A 107 -21.00 -8.87 -13.41
N LYS A 108 -20.04 -9.77 -13.11
CA LYS A 108 -20.01 -11.12 -13.70
C LYS A 108 -21.23 -11.96 -13.33
N LEU A 109 -21.75 -11.80 -12.11
CA LEU A 109 -22.98 -12.47 -11.70
C LEU A 109 -24.18 -11.97 -12.50
N GLY A 110 -24.30 -10.65 -12.68
CA GLY A 110 -25.33 -10.04 -13.52
C GLY A 110 -25.32 -10.57 -14.94
N ASP A 111 -24.15 -10.63 -15.57
CA ASP A 111 -24.00 -11.17 -16.93
C ASP A 111 -24.47 -12.63 -17.03
N LYS A 112 -24.10 -13.46 -16.04
CA LYS A 112 -24.52 -14.87 -15.99
C LYS A 112 -26.02 -15.02 -15.79
N LEU A 113 -26.63 -14.19 -14.95
CA LEU A 113 -28.08 -14.19 -14.75
C LEU A 113 -28.83 -13.83 -16.05
N MET A 114 -28.35 -12.83 -16.78
CA MET A 114 -28.92 -12.46 -18.08
C MET A 114 -28.79 -13.60 -19.11
N GLN A 115 -27.65 -14.30 -19.13
CA GLN A 115 -27.50 -15.50 -19.96
C GLN A 115 -28.49 -16.60 -19.58
N LEU A 116 -28.69 -16.85 -18.28
CA LEU A 116 -29.66 -17.82 -17.78
C LEU A 116 -31.09 -17.47 -18.18
N ILE A 117 -31.47 -16.19 -18.09
CA ILE A 117 -32.79 -15.71 -18.54
C ILE A 117 -32.95 -15.96 -20.04
N ALA A 118 -31.97 -15.57 -20.85
CA ALA A 118 -32.02 -15.76 -22.30
C ALA A 118 -32.14 -17.23 -22.72
N VAL A 119 -31.40 -18.13 -22.05
CA VAL A 119 -31.51 -19.58 -22.26
C VAL A 119 -32.89 -20.10 -21.86
N SER A 120 -33.43 -19.62 -20.73
CA SER A 120 -34.77 -20.02 -20.27
C SER A 120 -35.86 -19.58 -21.25
N GLU A 121 -35.78 -18.36 -21.78
CA GLU A 121 -36.71 -17.86 -22.80
C GLU A 121 -36.66 -18.69 -24.10
N LEU A 122 -35.46 -19.09 -24.54
CA LEU A 122 -35.29 -19.97 -25.70
C LEU A 122 -35.94 -21.34 -25.48
N LEU A 123 -35.71 -21.97 -24.33
CA LEU A 123 -36.30 -23.26 -23.98
C LEU A 123 -37.83 -23.20 -23.93
N ILE A 124 -38.41 -22.12 -23.39
CA ILE A 124 -39.86 -21.90 -23.36
C ILE A 124 -40.42 -21.82 -24.79
N ARG A 125 -39.77 -21.07 -25.69
CA ARG A 125 -40.18 -20.98 -27.10
C ARG A 125 -40.13 -22.33 -27.81
N GLU A 126 -39.07 -23.09 -27.61
CA GLU A 126 -38.94 -24.43 -28.20
C GLU A 126 -40.00 -25.42 -27.66
N ALA A 127 -40.31 -25.35 -26.36
CA ALA A 127 -41.36 -26.17 -25.75
C ALA A 127 -42.75 -25.83 -26.31
N GLN A 128 -43.07 -24.55 -26.49
CA GLN A 128 -44.34 -24.10 -27.05
C GLN A 128 -44.50 -24.45 -28.53
N GLY A 129 -43.41 -24.39 -29.31
CA GLY A 129 -43.41 -24.81 -30.72
C GLY A 129 -43.67 -26.30 -30.94
N LYS A 130 -43.36 -27.16 -29.95
CA LYS A 130 -43.64 -28.61 -30.01
C LYS A 130 -45.09 -28.99 -29.71
N VAL A 131 -45.89 -28.12 -29.08
CA VAL A 131 -47.26 -28.45 -28.64
C VAL A 131 -48.31 -28.33 -29.77
N VAL A 132 -47.97 -27.73 -30.91
CA VAL A 132 -48.92 -27.48 -32.03
C VAL A 132 -48.90 -28.57 -33.11
N MET A 133 -48.33 -29.76 -32.84
CA MET A 133 -48.43 -30.91 -33.75
C MET A 133 -49.17 -32.08 -33.09
N HIS A 134 -50.49 -31.95 -32.98
CA HIS A 134 -51.44 -33.06 -32.88
C HIS A 134 -52.71 -32.76 -33.68
#